data_AF-Q9U7H4-F1
#
_entry.id   AF-Q9U7H4-F1
#
_cell.length_a   1.000
_cell.length_b   1.000
_cell.length_c   1.000
_cell.angle_alpha   90.00
_cell.angle_beta   90.00
_cell.angle_gamma   90.00
#
_symmetry.space_group_name_H-M   'P 1'
#
loop_
_entity.id
_entity.type
_entity.pdbx_description
1 polymer ?
#
loop_
_entity_poly.entity_id
_entity_poly.type
_entity_poly.pdbx_seq_one_letter_code
_entity_poly.pdbx_strand_id
1 'polypeptide(L)' 'DKNLEALTVENTQNCDDLLGNILVAAKYEGQSIVNNYPDKNNSNNKSSICTAL' A
#
# COMPACT_ATOMS: atom_id res chain seq x y z
N ASP A 1 -5.09 -2.90 4.27
CA ASP A 1 -5.95 -3.53 3.24
C ASP A 1 -7.47 -3.38 3.47
N LYS A 2 -7.94 -2.78 4.57
CA LYS A 2 -9.39 -2.59 4.88
C LYS A 2 -10.28 -2.12 3.74
N ASN A 3 -9.79 -1.31 2.78
CA ASN A 3 -10.59 -0.90 1.63
C ASN A 3 -10.99 -2.08 0.73
N LEU A 4 -10.21 -3.17 0.71
CA LEU A 4 -10.48 -4.39 -0.04
C LEU A 4 -11.61 -5.23 0.58
N GLU A 5 -11.88 -5.07 1.87
CA GLU A 5 -13.01 -5.73 2.55
C GLU A 5 -14.37 -5.13 2.14
N ALA A 6 -14.36 -3.94 1.53
CA ALA A 6 -15.56 -3.24 1.06
C ALA A 6 -15.88 -3.50 -0.42
N LEU A 7 -15.15 -4.40 -1.10
CA LEU A 7 -15.43 -4.75 -2.49
C LEU A 7 -16.75 -5.51 -2.60
N THR A 8 -17.60 -5.07 -3.50
CA THR A 8 -18.86 -5.73 -3.85
C THR A 8 -19.01 -5.78 -5.36
N VAL A 9 -19.89 -6.66 -5.84
CA VAL A 9 -20.23 -6.75 -7.27
C VAL A 9 -20.88 -5.47 -7.81
N GLU A 10 -21.40 -4.61 -6.92
CA GLU A 10 -22.03 -3.34 -7.31
C GLU A 10 -20.99 -2.24 -7.55
N ASN A 11 -19.90 -2.22 -6.78
CA ASN A 11 -18.87 -1.16 -6.82
C ASN A 11 -17.59 -1.54 -7.57
N THR A 12 -17.42 -2.82 -7.94
CA THR A 12 -16.24 -3.35 -8.64
C THR A 12 -16.71 -4.24 -9.77
N GLN A 13 -16.83 -3.68 -10.98
CA GLN A 13 -17.48 -4.36 -12.12
C GLN A 13 -16.48 -4.84 -13.17
N ASN A 14 -15.30 -4.25 -13.20
CA ASN A 14 -14.28 -4.57 -14.20
C ASN A 14 -12.86 -4.54 -13.59
N CYS A 15 -11.87 -4.83 -14.44
CA CYS A 15 -10.47 -4.89 -14.02
C CYS A 15 -9.91 -3.54 -13.59
N ASP A 16 -10.40 -2.42 -14.12
CA ASP A 16 -9.93 -1.08 -13.77
C ASP A 16 -10.40 -0.68 -12.37
N ASP A 17 -11.64 -1.03 -11.99
CA ASP A 17 -12.15 -0.81 -10.62
C ASP A 17 -11.35 -1.59 -9.58
N LEU A 18 -11.06 -2.87 -9.90
CA LEU A 18 -10.25 -3.73 -9.05
C LEU A 18 -8.81 -3.19 -8.91
N LEU A 19 -8.21 -2.78 -10.04
CA LEU A 19 -6.89 -2.18 -10.06
C LEU A 19 -6.86 -0.91 -9.21
N GLY A 20 -7.87 -0.04 -9.31
CA GLY A 20 -7.98 1.16 -8.48
C GLY A 20 -7.95 0.86 -6.98
N ASN A 21 -8.72 -0.14 -6.53
CA ASN A 21 -8.75 -0.56 -5.13
C ASN A 21 -7.41 -1.15 -4.65
N ILE A 22 -6.74 -1.94 -5.50
CA ILE A 22 -5.41 -2.49 -5.21
C ILE A 22 -4.37 -1.37 -5.12
N LEU A 23 -4.40 -0.38 -6.03
CA LEU A 23 -3.48 0.75 -6.00
C LEU A 23 -3.68 1.63 -4.76
N VAL A 24 -4.92 1.80 -4.30
CA VAL A 24 -5.21 2.47 -3.03
C VAL A 24 -4.59 1.72 -1.85
N ALA A 25 -4.74 0.39 -1.79
CA ALA A 25 -4.13 -0.41 -0.74
C ALA A 25 -2.60 -0.30 -0.79
N ALA A 26 -1.98 -0.51 -1.95
CA ALA A 26 -0.53 -0.41 -2.14
C ALA A 26 0.03 0.96 -1.71
N LYS A 27 -0.67 2.06 -2.05
CA LYS A 27 -0.31 3.41 -1.63
C LYS A 27 -0.27 3.55 -0.10
N TYR A 28 -1.33 3.13 0.59
CA TYR A 28 -1.43 3.30 2.04
C TYR A 28 -0.50 2.35 2.81
N GLU A 29 -0.37 1.10 2.38
CA GLU A 29 0.57 0.15 2.97
C GLU A 29 2.02 0.64 2.78
N GLY A 30 2.38 1.06 1.57
CA GLY A 30 3.71 1.60 1.30
C GLY A 30 4.03 2.84 2.13
N GLN A 31 3.05 3.75 2.30
CA GLN A 31 3.21 4.91 3.16
C GLN A 31 3.34 4.53 4.65
N SER A 32 2.58 3.54 5.11
CA SER A 32 2.70 3.02 6.48
C SER A 32 4.09 2.44 6.74
N ILE A 33 4.60 1.62 5.82
CA ILE A 33 5.95 1.04 5.91
C ILE A 33 7.00 2.14 5.99
N VAL A 34 7.00 3.10 5.05
CA VAL A 34 7.97 4.21 5.05
C VAL A 34 7.90 5.02 6.34
N ASN A 35 6.70 5.28 6.86
CA ASN A 35 6.50 6.12 8.04
C ASN A 35 6.79 5.43 9.36
N ASN A 36 6.70 4.10 9.42
CA ASN A 36 6.87 3.33 10.65
C ASN A 36 8.15 2.49 10.67
N TYR A 37 8.93 2.51 9.59
CA TYR A 37 10.20 1.78 9.52
C TYR A 37 11.17 2.24 10.63
N PRO A 38 11.80 1.32 11.39
CA PRO A 38 12.67 1.66 12.53
C PRO A 38 13.78 2.68 12.21
N ASP A 39 14.37 2.58 11.02
CA ASP A 39 15.49 3.43 10.58
C ASP A 39 15.08 4.55 9.61
N LYS A 40 13.80 4.94 9.56
CA LYS A 40 13.31 5.93 8.57
C LYS A 40 14.05 7.28 8.58
N ASN A 41 14.58 7.67 9.73
CA ASN A 41 15.31 8.91 9.99
C ASN A 41 16.84 8.72 9.99
N ASN A 42 17.32 7.50 9.78
CA ASN A 42 18.74 7.22 9.73
C ASN A 42 19.36 7.83 8.46
N SER A 43 20.57 8.40 8.55
CA SER A 43 21.29 9.00 7.42
C SER A 43 21.90 7.94 6.48
N ASN A 44 21.82 6.66 6.87
CA ASN A 44 22.33 5.53 6.10
C ASN A 44 21.40 5.17 4.92
N ASN A 45 21.81 4.20 4.10
CA ASN A 45 21.04 3.78 2.94
C ASN A 45 19.64 3.28 3.34
N LYS A 46 18.61 3.76 2.64
CA LYS A 46 17.22 3.35 2.88
C LYS A 46 16.82 2.07 2.15
N SER A 47 17.78 1.24 1.74
CA SER A 47 17.52 0.00 0.97
C SER A 47 16.67 -1.02 1.73
N SER A 48 16.75 -0.99 3.05
CA SER A 48 15.98 -1.86 3.94
C SER A 48 14.48 -1.55 3.92
N ILE A 49 14.10 -0.27 3.69
CA ILE A 49 12.70 0.10 3.43
C ILE A 49 12.22 -0.54 2.13
N CYS A 50 13.04 -0.53 1.07
CA CYS A 50 12.69 -1.20 -0.19
C CYS A 50 12.61 -2.72 -0.06
N THR A 51 13.29 -3.31 0.92
CA THR A 51 13.20 -4.76 1.20
C THR A 51 11.93 -5.12 1.97
N ALA A 52 11.39 -4.17 2.73
CA ALA A 52 10.15 -4.33 3.49
C ALA A 52 8.88 -4.04 2.69
N LEU A 53 9.02 -3.29 1.58
CA LEU A 53 7.99 -3.08 0.57
C LEU A 53 7.85 -4.31 -0.33
#